data_AF-A0A6L9EWM1-F1
#
_entry.id   AF-A0A6L9EWM1-F1
#
_cell.length_a   1.000
_cell.length_b   1.000
_cell.length_c   1.000
_cell.angle_alpha   90.00
_cell.angle_beta   90.00
_cell.angle_gamma   90.00
#
_symmetry.space_group_name_H-M   'P 1'
#
loop_
_entity.id
_entity.type
_entity.pdbx_description
1 polymer ?
#
loop_
_entity_poly.entity_id
_entity_poly.type
_entity_poly.pdbx_seq_one_letter_code
_entity_poly.pdbx_strand_id
1 'polypeptide(L)' 'MKKVKKIIAVSLVAVMLTGCATVFGGKITPHQKRKPGPGEQQREIRVVALIADIILFLPGTIVDFATGAIYKPK' A
#
# COMPACT_ATOMS: atom_id res chain seq x y z
N MET A 1 -6.61 19.00 -26.33
CA MET A 1 -6.88 17.54 -26.35
C MET A 1 -5.73 16.66 -25.83
N LYS A 2 -4.46 16.90 -26.21
CA LYS A 2 -3.31 16.05 -25.76
C LYS A 2 -3.15 15.97 -24.23
N LYS A 3 -3.34 17.09 -23.51
CA LYS A 3 -3.24 17.14 -22.04
C LYS A 3 -4.36 16.36 -21.34
N VAL A 4 -5.59 16.48 -21.85
CA VAL A 4 -6.77 15.74 -21.35
C VAL A 4 -6.58 14.23 -21.55
N LYS A 5 -6.10 13.81 -22.72
CA LYS A 5 -5.77 12.39 -22.99
C LYS A 5 -4.67 11.84 -22.05
N LYS A 6 -3.65 12.65 -21.72
CA LYS A 6 -2.62 12.27 -20.73
C LYS A 6 -3.20 12.13 -19.33
N ILE A 7 -4.04 13.07 -18.89
CA ILE A 7 -4.68 13.01 -17.58
C ILE A 7 -5.56 11.76 -17.47
N ILE A 8 -6.37 11.49 -18.49
CA ILE A 8 -7.24 10.29 -18.54
C ILE A 8 -6.40 9.01 -18.53
N ALA A 9 -5.30 8.96 -19.28
CA ALA A 9 -4.41 7.79 -19.28
C ALA A 9 -3.76 7.56 -17.91
N VAL A 10 -3.27 8.63 -17.26
CA VAL A 10 -2.68 8.54 -15.91
C VAL A 10 -3.73 8.16 -14.86
N SER A 11 -4.94 8.71 -14.93
CA SER A 11 -6.03 8.34 -14.01
C SER A 11 -6.50 6.91 -14.23
N LEU A 12 -6.55 6.44 -15.48
CA LEU A 12 -6.93 5.08 -15.81
C LEU A 12 -5.87 4.08 -15.31
N VAL A 13 -4.58 4.39 -15.49
CA VAL A 13 -3.47 3.61 -14.93
C VAL A 13 -3.54 3.61 -13.40
N ALA A 14 -3.78 4.76 -12.77
CA ALA A 14 -3.95 4.85 -11.31
C ALA A 14 -5.14 4.02 -10.80
N VAL A 15 -6.27 4.00 -11.53
CA VAL A 15 -7.45 3.17 -11.20
C VAL A 15 -7.15 1.69 -11.41
N MET A 16 -6.44 1.30 -12.47
CA MET A 16 -6.02 -0.10 -12.70
C MET A 16 -5.06 -0.58 -11.59
N LEU A 17 -4.30 0.33 -10.97
CA LEU A 17 -3.41 0.06 -9.85
C LEU A 17 -4.11 0.04 -8.48
N THR A 18 -5.43 0.30 -8.39
CA THR A 18 -6.16 0.27 -7.09
C THR A 18 -6.26 -1.12 -6.46
N GLY A 19 -5.99 -2.19 -7.23
CA GLY A 19 -5.84 -3.56 -6.72
C GLY A 19 -4.42 -3.92 -6.26
N CYS A 20 -3.43 -3.06 -6.52
CA CYS A 20 -2.02 -3.27 -6.20
C CYS A 20 -1.69 -2.68 -4.83
N ALA A 21 -2.49 -3.00 -3.81
CA ALA A 21 -2.21 -2.67 -2.41
C ALA A 21 -0.90 -3.29 -1.87
N THR A 22 -0.12 -3.93 -2.76
CA THR A 22 1.31 -4.18 -2.68
C THR A 22 1.81 -4.60 -4.09
N VAL A 23 3.03 -4.23 -4.49
CA VAL A 23 3.75 -4.96 -5.56
C VAL A 23 4.29 -6.31 -5.02
N PHE A 24 4.40 -6.45 -3.69
CA PHE A 24 5.09 -7.55 -3.00
C PHE A 24 4.29 -8.23 -1.86
N GLY A 25 2.96 -8.11 -1.81
CA GLY A 25 2.16 -8.54 -0.66
C GLY A 25 0.97 -9.40 -1.04
N GLY A 26 0.86 -10.52 -0.33
CA GLY A 26 -0.26 -11.45 -0.44
C GLY A 26 -1.52 -10.96 0.28
N LYS A 27 -2.42 -11.90 0.56
CA LYS A 27 -3.69 -11.62 1.27
C LYS A 27 -3.44 -10.90 2.60
N ILE A 28 -4.17 -9.80 2.80
CA ILE A 28 -4.13 -9.02 4.05
C ILE A 28 -4.93 -9.75 5.12
N THR A 29 -4.28 -10.10 6.22
CA THR A 29 -4.86 -10.80 7.37
C THR A 29 -5.67 -9.86 8.28
N PRO A 30 -6.61 -10.37 9.09
CA PRO A 30 -7.31 -9.57 10.09
C PRO A 30 -6.38 -8.86 11.07
N HIS A 31 -5.25 -9.48 11.42
CA HIS A 31 -4.22 -8.88 12.26
C HIS A 31 -3.64 -7.59 11.65
N GLN A 32 -3.32 -7.62 10.36
CA GLN A 32 -2.77 -6.48 9.64
C GLN A 32 -3.76 -5.30 9.56
N LYS A 33 -5.05 -5.59 9.37
CA LYS A 33 -6.11 -4.57 9.27
C LYS A 33 -6.42 -3.91 10.62
N ARG A 34 -6.38 -4.68 11.72
CA ARG A 34 -6.75 -4.21 13.05
C ARG A 34 -5.70 -3.23 13.58
N LYS A 35 -6.11 -2.00 13.91
CA LYS A 35 -5.24 -1.05 14.62
C LYS A 35 -5.12 -1.47 16.11
N PRO A 36 -3.90 -1.51 16.69
CA PRO A 36 -3.71 -1.79 18.09
C PRO A 36 -4.42 -0.78 18.99
N GLY A 37 -5.06 -1.29 20.05
CA GLY A 37 -5.64 -0.46 21.10
C GLY A 37 -4.59 0.08 22.08
N PRO A 38 -4.98 0.97 23.02
CA PRO A 38 -4.10 1.43 24.09
C PRO A 38 -3.53 0.26 24.89
N GLY A 39 -2.21 0.21 25.06
CA GLY A 39 -1.52 -0.86 25.78
C GLY A 39 -1.29 -2.15 24.98
N GLU A 40 -1.79 -2.26 23.75
CA GLU A 40 -1.51 -3.40 22.89
C GLU A 40 -0.17 -3.26 22.16
N GLN A 41 0.46 -4.41 21.87
CA GLN A 41 1.67 -4.46 21.07
C GLN A 41 1.44 -3.89 19.66
N GLN A 42 2.37 -3.04 19.20
CA GLN A 42 2.35 -2.51 17.84
C GLN A 42 2.60 -3.60 16.81
N ARG A 43 2.00 -3.42 15.62
CA ARG A 43 2.20 -4.33 14.49
C ARG A 43 3.59 -4.10 13.90
N GLU A 44 4.31 -5.18 13.65
CA GLU A 44 5.62 -5.10 12.99
C GLU A 44 5.48 -4.72 11.52
N ILE A 45 6.39 -3.87 11.03
CA ILE A 45 6.45 -3.42 9.64
C ILE A 45 7.32 -4.38 8.81
N ARG A 46 6.90 -4.65 7.58
CA ARG A 46 7.73 -5.31 6.56
C ARG A 46 8.75 -4.30 6.01
N VAL A 47 9.90 -4.19 6.68
CA VAL A 47 10.93 -3.17 6.37
C VAL A 47 11.37 -3.21 4.89
N VAL A 48 11.51 -4.41 4.31
CA VAL A 48 11.89 -4.55 2.90
C VAL A 48 10.84 -3.96 1.97
N ALA A 49 9.55 -4.18 2.26
CA ALA A 49 8.45 -3.61 1.46
C ALA A 49 8.42 -2.07 1.59
N LEU A 50 8.64 -1.55 2.80
CA LEU A 50 8.73 -0.10 3.03
C LEU A 50 9.87 0.54 2.22
N ILE A 51 11.06 -0.08 2.23
CA ILE A 51 12.20 0.41 1.46
C ILE A 51 11.91 0.34 -0.04
N ALA A 52 11.34 -0.76 -0.51
CA ALA A 52 10.97 -0.93 -1.91
C ALA A 52 9.97 0.14 -2.37
N ASP A 53 8.92 0.42 -1.60
CA ASP A 53 7.95 1.45 -1.94
C ASP A 53 8.58 2.85 -1.93
N ILE A 54 9.42 3.18 -0.95
CA ILE A 54 10.07 4.50 -0.88
C ILE A 54 10.95 4.74 -2.13
N ILE A 55 11.65 3.71 -2.61
CA ILE A 55 12.57 3.82 -3.75
C ILE A 55 11.82 3.74 -5.09
N LEU A 56 10.83 2.85 -5.22
CA LEU A 56 10.20 2.51 -6.50
C LEU A 56 8.87 3.23 -6.73
N PHE A 57 8.07 3.45 -5.68
CA PHE A 57 6.73 4.01 -5.79
C PHE A 57 6.20 4.57 -4.46
N LEU A 58 6.62 5.80 -4.12
CA LEU A 58 6.28 6.45 -2.85
C LEU A 58 4.77 6.52 -2.53
N PRO A 59 3.85 6.71 -3.52
CA PRO A 59 2.42 6.61 -3.24
C PRO A 59 1.98 5.23 -2.73
N GLY A 60 2.68 4.16 -3.12
CA GLY A 60 2.47 2.79 -2.64
C GLY A 60 2.62 2.69 -1.13
N THR A 61 3.61 3.36 -0.55
CA THR A 61 3.82 3.40 0.90
C THR A 61 2.55 3.85 1.64
N ILE A 62 1.89 4.92 1.16
CA ILE A 62 0.68 5.45 1.79
C ILE A 62 -0.46 4.43 1.71
N VAL A 63 -0.62 3.79 0.56
CA VAL A 63 -1.65 2.77 0.33
C VAL A 63 -1.41 1.53 1.19
N ASP A 64 -0.16 1.08 1.32
CA ASP A 64 0.24 -0.08 2.12
C ASP A 64 0.01 0.16 3.62
N PHE A 65 0.25 1.38 4.12
CA PHE A 65 -0.11 1.77 5.49
C PHE A 65 -1.63 1.86 5.69
N ALA A 66 -2.36 2.41 4.72
CA ALA A 66 -3.82 2.58 4.81
C ALA A 66 -4.55 1.23 4.79
N THR A 67 -4.11 0.29 3.95
CA THR A 67 -4.68 -1.05 3.84
C THR A 67 -4.19 -2.02 4.92
N GLY A 68 -3.06 -1.69 5.56
CA GLY A 68 -2.38 -2.53 6.53
C GLY A 68 -1.47 -3.59 5.91
N ALA A 69 -1.32 -3.61 4.59
CA ALA A 69 -0.47 -4.58 3.90
C ALA A 69 1.02 -4.45 4.28
N ILE A 70 1.44 -3.25 4.70
CA ILE A 70 2.79 -2.95 5.19
C ILE A 70 3.17 -3.75 6.45
N TYR A 71 2.18 -4.23 7.22
CA TYR A 71 2.43 -4.95 8.47
C TYR A 71 2.73 -6.44 8.22
N LYS A 72 3.48 -7.07 9.10
CA LYS A 72 3.74 -8.51 9.03
C LYS A 72 2.44 -9.30 9.27
N PRO A 73 2.23 -10.41 8.52
CA PRO A 73 1.18 -11.36 8.86
C PRO A 73 1.59 -12.09 10.16
N LYS A 74 0.62 -12.64 10.88
CA LYS A 74 0.93 -13.59 11.96
C LYS A 74 1.41 -14.91 11.39
#